data_AF-A0A960CQF4-F1
#
_entry.id   AF-A0A960CQF4-F1
#
_cell.length_a   1.000
_cell.length_b   1.000
_cell.length_c   1.000
_cell.angle_alpha   90.00
_cell.angle_beta   90.00
_cell.angle_gamma   90.00
#
_symmetry.space_group_name_H-M   'P 1'
#
loop_
_entity.id
_entity.type
_entity.pdbx_description
1 polymer ?
#
loop_
_entity_poly.entity_id
_entity_poly.type
_entity_poly.pdbx_seq_one_letter_code
_entity_poly.pdbx_strand_id
1 'polypeptide(L)'
;FDPRAYTPPLDEVFDAYRGRAAAVKCAPGIDFDAVRRLGFDGEIEVTSAGGSVREACLWSAGLAEPGVRRRASVLDRDEVLTDTDPDDCPVRPPGRWIVDPDGAVVRAGLVRQYAARHGLWQLDPDIAYLSGDRLPAGVRGFEVLDRLPLREKALRSALAARDCGALEILVRGVDVDPDALRRRLRPAGHTALSVVITRLGAGSAARAVAFVCRPSA
;
A
#
# COMPACT_ATOMS: atom_id res chain seq x y z
N PHE A 1 -13.44 -11.21 5.26
CA PHE A 1 -14.72 -10.52 4.98
C PHE A 1 -15.52 -11.42 4.06
N ASP A 2 -16.67 -11.92 4.49
CA ASP A 2 -17.56 -12.73 3.65
C ASP A 2 -18.59 -11.81 2.96
N PRO A 3 -18.61 -11.71 1.62
CA PRO A 3 -19.62 -10.92 0.88
C PRO A 3 -21.07 -11.32 1.17
N ARG A 4 -21.33 -12.57 1.58
CA ARG A 4 -22.68 -13.04 1.95
C ARG A 4 -23.15 -12.56 3.31
N ALA A 5 -22.23 -12.09 4.15
CA ALA A 5 -22.56 -11.54 5.47
C ALA A 5 -22.99 -10.06 5.41
N TYR A 6 -23.07 -9.46 4.23
CA TYR A 6 -23.64 -8.13 4.05
C TYR A 6 -25.17 -8.16 4.27
N THR A 7 -25.74 -6.99 4.58
CA THR A 7 -27.20 -6.82 4.67
C THR A 7 -27.64 -5.73 3.71
N PRO A 8 -28.34 -6.06 2.61
CA PRO A 8 -28.63 -7.42 2.11
C PRO A 8 -27.37 -8.18 1.64
N PRO A 9 -27.41 -9.54 1.58
CA PRO A 9 -26.30 -10.34 1.05
C PRO A 9 -25.94 -9.95 -0.39
N LEU A 10 -24.63 -9.90 -0.71
CA LEU A 10 -24.21 -9.39 -2.02
C LEU A 10 -24.62 -10.28 -3.19
N ASP A 11 -24.73 -11.59 -3.01
CA ASP A 11 -25.27 -12.50 -4.02
C ASP A 11 -26.74 -12.22 -4.33
N GLU A 12 -27.56 -11.97 -3.32
CA GLU A 12 -28.96 -11.54 -3.51
C GLU A 12 -29.05 -10.20 -4.24
N VAL A 13 -28.16 -9.25 -3.93
CA VAL A 13 -28.08 -7.97 -4.64
C VAL A 13 -27.72 -8.19 -6.11
N PHE A 14 -26.71 -9.01 -6.41
CA PHE A 14 -26.31 -9.28 -7.79
C PHE A 14 -27.43 -9.96 -8.58
N ASP A 15 -28.18 -10.87 -7.97
CA ASP A 15 -29.33 -11.51 -8.60
C ASP A 15 -30.48 -10.52 -8.85
N ALA A 16 -30.80 -9.67 -7.87
CA ALA A 16 -31.87 -8.69 -8.00
C ALA A 16 -31.60 -7.62 -9.08
N TYR A 17 -30.34 -7.28 -9.31
CA TYR A 17 -29.91 -6.26 -10.28
C TYR A 17 -29.30 -6.85 -11.56
N ARG A 18 -29.41 -8.16 -11.78
CA ARG A 18 -28.87 -8.83 -12.96
C ARG A 18 -29.37 -8.17 -14.25
N GLY A 19 -28.44 -7.81 -15.13
CA GLY A 19 -28.73 -7.15 -16.41
C GLY A 19 -29.10 -5.67 -16.33
N ARG A 20 -29.02 -5.05 -15.14
CA ARG A 20 -29.23 -3.60 -14.94
C ARG A 20 -27.92 -2.91 -14.61
N ALA A 21 -27.81 -1.65 -15.01
CA ALA A 21 -26.71 -0.79 -14.57
C ALA A 21 -26.86 -0.50 -13.07
N ALA A 22 -25.86 -0.85 -12.28
CA ALA A 22 -25.86 -0.68 -10.83
C ALA A 22 -24.45 -0.40 -10.29
N ALA A 23 -24.41 0.34 -9.17
CA ALA A 23 -23.22 0.57 -8.37
C ALA A 23 -23.52 0.18 -6.93
N VAL A 24 -22.67 -0.64 -6.33
CA VAL A 24 -22.85 -1.11 -4.94
C VAL A 24 -21.64 -0.69 -4.12
N LYS A 25 -21.86 0.22 -3.17
CA LYS A 25 -20.82 0.62 -2.22
C LYS A 25 -20.64 -0.45 -1.15
N CYS A 26 -19.39 -0.85 -0.93
CA CYS A 26 -18.98 -1.85 0.04
C CYS A 26 -17.89 -1.30 0.99
N ALA A 27 -17.58 -2.08 2.03
CA ALA A 27 -16.45 -1.77 2.89
C ALA A 27 -15.12 -1.90 2.10
N PRO A 28 -14.11 -1.05 2.36
CA PRO A 28 -12.81 -1.12 1.70
C PRO A 28 -12.15 -2.51 1.71
N GLY A 29 -12.38 -3.25 2.81
CA GLY A 29 -11.83 -4.58 3.07
C GLY A 29 -12.53 -5.73 2.35
N ILE A 30 -13.43 -5.46 1.39
CA ILE A 30 -14.12 -6.52 0.64
C ILE A 30 -13.14 -7.38 -0.15
N ASP A 31 -13.23 -8.70 -0.02
CA ASP A 31 -12.37 -9.66 -0.73
C ASP A 31 -12.79 -9.75 -2.20
N PHE A 32 -11.91 -9.34 -3.11
CA PHE A 32 -12.19 -9.28 -4.54
C PHE A 32 -12.44 -10.68 -5.10
N ASP A 33 -11.65 -11.68 -4.69
CA ASP A 33 -11.81 -13.05 -5.15
C ASP A 33 -13.12 -13.65 -4.66
N ALA A 34 -13.52 -13.32 -3.42
CA ALA A 34 -14.81 -13.74 -2.89
C ALA A 34 -15.96 -13.12 -3.70
N VAL A 35 -15.88 -11.83 -4.04
CA VAL A 35 -16.85 -11.15 -4.91
C VAL A 35 -16.90 -11.78 -6.30
N ARG A 36 -15.75 -12.11 -6.90
CA ARG A 36 -15.69 -12.79 -8.21
C ARG A 36 -16.31 -14.18 -8.17
N ARG A 37 -16.10 -14.94 -7.09
CA ARG A 37 -16.73 -16.26 -6.90
C ARG A 37 -18.26 -16.19 -6.81
N LEU A 38 -18.84 -15.04 -6.47
CA LEU A 38 -20.28 -14.81 -6.53
C LEU A 38 -20.79 -14.46 -7.93
N GLY A 39 -19.92 -14.39 -8.95
CA GLY A 39 -20.29 -14.10 -10.33
C GLY A 39 -20.25 -12.63 -10.70
N PHE A 40 -19.72 -11.75 -9.84
CA PHE A 40 -19.52 -10.35 -10.21
C PHE A 40 -18.42 -10.21 -11.27
N ASP A 41 -18.76 -9.64 -12.41
CA ASP A 41 -17.88 -9.51 -13.59
C ASP A 41 -17.48 -8.05 -13.90
N GLY A 42 -18.02 -7.09 -13.13
CA GLY A 42 -17.78 -5.67 -13.28
C GLY A 42 -16.45 -5.16 -12.75
N GLU A 43 -16.36 -3.85 -12.59
CA GLU A 43 -15.21 -3.13 -12.05
C GLU A 43 -15.32 -3.00 -10.53
N ILE A 44 -14.19 -3.12 -9.83
CA ILE A 44 -14.06 -2.78 -8.42
C ILE A 44 -13.18 -1.55 -8.29
N GLU A 45 -13.77 -0.43 -7.90
CA GLU A 45 -13.04 0.81 -7.62
C GLU A 45 -12.79 0.93 -6.12
N VAL A 46 -11.56 1.29 -5.75
CA VAL A 46 -11.20 1.62 -4.37
C VAL A 46 -10.87 3.10 -4.29
N THR A 47 -11.51 3.79 -3.36
CA THR A 47 -11.38 5.25 -3.24
C THR A 47 -10.78 5.63 -1.90
N SER A 48 -9.79 6.53 -1.91
CA SER A 48 -9.22 7.15 -0.72
C SER A 48 -9.42 8.66 -0.71
N ALA A 49 -9.54 9.21 0.51
CA ALA A 49 -9.68 10.64 0.76
C ALA A 49 -9.18 10.99 2.16
N GLY A 50 -8.49 12.11 2.33
CA GLY A 50 -7.83 12.49 3.58
C GLY A 50 -6.86 11.41 4.06
N GLY A 51 -6.04 10.86 3.15
CA GLY A 51 -5.00 9.86 3.46
C GLY A 51 -5.50 8.50 3.95
N SER A 52 -6.79 8.17 3.77
CA SER A 52 -7.36 6.89 4.18
C SER A 52 -8.31 6.32 3.15
N VAL A 53 -8.35 4.99 3.04
CA VAL A 53 -9.27 4.29 2.15
C VAL A 53 -10.68 4.38 2.72
N ARG A 54 -11.62 4.87 1.90
CA ARG A 54 -13.00 5.17 2.32
C ARG A 54 -13.97 4.08 1.93
N GLU A 55 -13.86 3.55 0.72
CA GLU A 55 -14.79 2.56 0.19
C GLU A 55 -14.18 1.68 -0.89
N ALA A 56 -14.89 0.59 -1.18
CA ALA A 56 -14.80 -0.12 -2.43
C ALA A 56 -16.18 -0.06 -3.11
N CYS A 57 -16.26 0.35 -4.37
CA CYS A 57 -17.49 0.38 -5.15
C CYS A 57 -17.46 -0.72 -6.22
N LEU A 58 -18.53 -1.49 -6.30
CA LEU A 58 -18.74 -2.52 -7.31
C LEU A 58 -19.59 -1.93 -8.44
N TRP A 59 -18.97 -1.62 -9.56
CA TRP A 59 -19.62 -1.07 -10.74
C TRP A 59 -19.99 -2.20 -11.70
N SER A 60 -21.27 -2.31 -12.06
CA SER A 60 -21.72 -3.24 -13.12
C SER A 60 -20.92 -3.03 -14.41
N ALA A 61 -20.67 -4.10 -15.18
CA ALA A 61 -19.80 -4.03 -16.36
C ALA A 61 -20.22 -2.98 -17.40
N GLY A 62 -21.52 -2.68 -17.52
CA GLY A 62 -22.04 -1.65 -18.44
C GLY A 62 -21.79 -0.21 -17.98
N LEU A 63 -21.34 0.01 -16.75
CA LEU A 63 -20.93 1.32 -16.21
C LEU A 63 -19.41 1.49 -16.18
N ALA A 64 -18.66 0.41 -16.35
CA ALA A 64 -17.20 0.42 -16.34
C ALA A 64 -16.63 0.71 -17.74
N GLU A 65 -15.42 1.24 -17.78
CA GLU A 65 -14.66 1.32 -19.03
C GLU A 65 -14.35 -0.10 -19.56
N PRO A 66 -14.45 -0.34 -20.89
CA PRO A 66 -14.17 -1.66 -21.45
C PRO A 66 -12.79 -2.18 -21.06
N GLY A 67 -12.75 -3.37 -20.47
CA GLY A 67 -11.52 -4.05 -20.05
C GLY A 67 -11.04 -3.73 -18.65
N VAL A 68 -11.51 -2.64 -18.02
CA VAL A 68 -11.16 -2.31 -16.64
C VAL A 68 -11.87 -3.27 -15.68
N ARG A 69 -11.13 -3.78 -14.70
CA ARG A 69 -11.68 -4.63 -13.62
C ARG A 69 -11.35 -4.09 -12.24
N ARG A 70 -10.30 -3.27 -12.12
CA ARG A 70 -9.87 -2.66 -10.86
C ARG A 70 -9.45 -1.22 -11.08
N ARG A 71 -9.88 -0.35 -10.18
CA ARG A 71 -9.50 1.07 -10.16
C ARG A 71 -9.09 1.50 -8.77
N ALA A 72 -8.11 2.38 -8.69
CA ALA A 72 -7.79 3.13 -7.48
C ALA A 72 -7.99 4.62 -7.77
N SER A 73 -8.75 5.30 -6.92
CA SER A 73 -9.04 6.73 -7.01
C SER A 73 -8.56 7.43 -5.74
N VAL A 74 -7.49 8.21 -5.86
CA VAL A 74 -6.88 8.97 -4.75
C VAL A 74 -7.33 10.42 -4.87
N LEU A 75 -8.40 10.78 -4.15
CA LEU A 75 -9.07 12.07 -4.33
C LEU A 75 -8.19 13.26 -3.93
N ASP A 76 -7.34 13.10 -2.92
CA ASP A 76 -6.47 14.18 -2.41
C ASP A 76 -5.43 14.65 -3.46
N ARG A 77 -5.17 13.83 -4.49
CA ARG A 77 -4.21 14.13 -5.56
C ARG A 77 -4.82 14.12 -6.96
N ASP A 78 -6.15 13.95 -7.06
CA ASP A 78 -6.85 13.75 -8.33
C ASP A 78 -6.17 12.66 -9.19
N GLU A 79 -5.76 11.56 -8.55
CA GLU A 79 -4.97 10.50 -9.17
C GLU A 79 -5.79 9.22 -9.31
N VAL A 80 -5.99 8.77 -10.55
CA VAL A 80 -6.72 7.55 -10.88
C VAL A 80 -5.81 6.55 -11.59
N LEU A 81 -5.82 5.30 -11.14
CA LEU A 81 -5.12 4.16 -11.78
C LEU A 81 -6.10 3.05 -12.09
N THR A 82 -5.88 2.33 -13.19
CA THR A 82 -6.63 1.13 -13.55
C THR A 82 -5.71 -0.06 -13.74
N ASP A 83 -6.27 -1.27 -13.75
CA ASP A 83 -5.51 -2.47 -14.12
C ASP A 83 -5.19 -2.60 -15.61
N THR A 84 -5.65 -1.66 -16.43
CA THR A 84 -5.24 -1.55 -17.84
C THR A 84 -4.03 -0.64 -18.04
N ASP A 85 -3.60 0.08 -17.01
CA ASP A 85 -2.38 0.88 -17.06
C ASP A 85 -1.13 -0.01 -17.18
N PRO A 86 -0.02 0.49 -17.78
CA PRO A 86 1.25 -0.25 -17.83
C PRO A 86 1.72 -0.64 -16.43
N ASP A 87 2.18 -1.87 -16.27
CA ASP A 87 2.57 -2.44 -14.97
C ASP A 87 4.03 -2.95 -14.94
N ASP A 88 4.86 -2.44 -15.85
CA ASP A 88 6.29 -2.73 -15.89
C ASP A 88 6.98 -2.14 -14.65
N CYS A 89 7.10 -2.98 -13.63
CA CYS A 89 7.64 -2.67 -12.33
C CYS A 89 8.71 -3.71 -12.00
N PRO A 90 10.00 -3.40 -12.23
CA PRO A 90 11.07 -4.32 -11.88
C PRO A 90 11.20 -4.45 -10.37
N VAL A 91 11.92 -5.49 -9.93
CA VAL A 91 12.37 -5.63 -8.53
C VAL A 91 13.85 -5.29 -8.47
N ARG A 92 14.23 -4.32 -7.64
CA ARG A 92 15.61 -3.83 -7.54
C ARG A 92 15.97 -3.50 -6.10
N PRO A 93 17.27 -3.39 -5.77
CA PRO A 93 17.70 -2.87 -4.48
C PRO A 93 17.12 -1.47 -4.20
N PRO A 94 17.04 -1.05 -2.93
CA PRO A 94 16.61 0.28 -2.55
C PRO A 94 17.41 1.38 -3.26
N GLY A 95 16.69 2.34 -3.84
CA GLY A 95 17.23 3.60 -4.33
C GLY A 95 17.35 4.63 -3.21
N ARG A 96 17.37 5.91 -3.58
CA ARG A 96 17.44 7.02 -2.61
C ARG A 96 16.20 7.14 -1.74
N TRP A 97 15.02 6.84 -2.29
CA TRP A 97 13.74 7.02 -1.62
C TRP A 97 12.99 5.71 -1.48
N ILE A 98 12.27 5.55 -0.37
CA ILE A 98 11.19 4.59 -0.21
C ILE A 98 9.87 5.34 -0.20
N VAL A 99 8.88 4.80 -0.90
CA VAL A 99 7.52 5.34 -1.03
C VAL A 99 6.54 4.28 -0.55
N ASP A 100 5.62 4.68 0.33
CA ASP A 100 4.44 3.89 0.67
C ASP A 100 3.27 4.40 -0.18
N PRO A 101 2.85 3.68 -1.23
CA PRO A 101 1.77 4.13 -2.09
C PRO A 101 0.46 4.22 -1.32
N ASP A 102 -0.47 5.01 -1.84
CA ASP A 102 -1.77 5.24 -1.19
C ASP A 102 -2.51 3.91 -0.93
N GLY A 103 -3.24 3.85 0.17
CA GLY A 103 -3.99 2.65 0.56
C GLY A 103 -4.98 2.17 -0.51
N ALA A 104 -5.56 3.06 -1.33
CA ALA A 104 -6.43 2.68 -2.44
C ALA A 104 -5.65 1.93 -3.53
N VAL A 105 -4.45 2.41 -3.87
CA VAL A 105 -3.55 1.76 -4.84
C VAL A 105 -3.15 0.37 -4.34
N VAL A 106 -2.78 0.27 -3.06
CA VAL A 106 -2.44 -1.00 -2.43
C VAL A 106 -3.64 -1.95 -2.45
N ARG A 107 -4.82 -1.46 -2.05
CA ARG A 107 -6.02 -2.29 -1.89
C ARG A 107 -6.61 -2.76 -3.21
N ALA A 108 -6.54 -1.95 -4.26
CA ALA A 108 -6.92 -2.33 -5.62
C ALA A 108 -5.89 -3.29 -6.27
N GLY A 109 -4.73 -3.50 -5.65
CA GLY A 109 -3.66 -4.33 -6.22
C GLY A 109 -3.02 -3.69 -7.45
N LEU A 110 -2.88 -2.35 -7.43
CA LEU A 110 -2.37 -1.53 -8.55
C LEU A 110 -0.98 -0.94 -8.27
N VAL A 111 -0.23 -1.55 -7.34
CA VAL A 111 1.10 -1.09 -6.92
C VAL A 111 2.08 -1.03 -8.09
N ARG A 112 2.02 -2.01 -9.00
CA ARG A 112 2.91 -2.08 -10.16
C ARG A 112 2.61 -0.98 -11.17
N GLN A 113 1.33 -0.70 -11.40
CA GLN A 113 0.86 0.39 -12.26
C GLN A 113 1.29 1.74 -11.72
N TYR A 114 1.15 1.93 -10.41
CA TYR A 114 1.63 3.13 -9.74
C TYR A 114 3.14 3.27 -9.86
N ALA A 115 3.88 2.18 -9.67
CA ALA A 115 5.33 2.19 -9.80
C ALA A 115 5.79 2.56 -11.22
N ALA A 116 5.20 1.93 -12.24
CA ALA A 116 5.52 2.21 -13.64
C ALA A 116 5.25 3.67 -13.99
N ARG A 117 4.08 4.21 -13.59
CA ARG A 117 3.69 5.62 -13.81
C ARG A 117 4.69 6.61 -13.22
N HIS A 118 5.21 6.31 -12.03
CA HIS A 118 6.09 7.19 -11.27
C HIS A 118 7.58 6.88 -11.44
N GLY A 119 7.95 5.91 -12.28
CA GLY A 119 9.34 5.48 -12.47
C GLY A 119 9.97 4.88 -11.22
N LEU A 120 9.16 4.20 -10.39
CA LEU A 120 9.58 3.48 -9.19
C LEU A 120 9.70 1.98 -9.47
N TRP A 121 10.23 1.23 -8.49
CA TRP A 121 10.34 -0.22 -8.54
C TRP A 121 9.99 -0.85 -7.18
N GLN A 122 9.61 -2.12 -7.18
CA GLN A 122 9.39 -2.85 -5.94
C GLN A 122 10.72 -3.30 -5.31
N LEU A 123 10.76 -3.30 -3.98
CA LEU A 123 11.89 -3.89 -3.23
C LEU A 123 11.79 -5.42 -3.16
N ASP A 124 10.57 -5.93 -3.21
CA ASP A 124 10.21 -7.35 -3.18
C ASP A 124 8.85 -7.52 -3.86
N PRO A 125 8.61 -8.59 -4.65
CA PRO A 125 7.33 -8.79 -5.34
C PRO A 125 6.11 -8.75 -4.41
N ASP A 126 6.24 -9.21 -3.17
CA ASP A 126 5.13 -9.38 -2.23
C ASP A 126 4.91 -8.14 -1.34
N ILE A 127 5.73 -7.10 -1.50
CA ILE A 127 5.71 -5.90 -0.67
C ILE A 127 5.35 -4.68 -1.52
N ALA A 128 4.42 -3.86 -1.02
CA ALA A 128 3.97 -2.67 -1.73
C ALA A 128 4.85 -1.43 -1.53
N TYR A 129 5.84 -1.47 -0.63
CA TYR A 129 6.83 -0.41 -0.60
C TYR A 129 7.54 -0.35 -1.94
N LEU A 130 7.56 0.85 -2.50
CA LEU A 130 8.23 1.18 -3.74
C LEU A 130 9.51 1.95 -3.43
N SER A 131 10.42 1.97 -4.37
CA SER A 131 11.68 2.69 -4.25
C SER A 131 12.07 3.34 -5.57
N GLY A 132 12.83 4.42 -5.47
CA GLY A 132 13.24 5.23 -6.60
C GLY A 132 14.38 6.18 -6.27
N ASP A 133 15.04 6.70 -7.30
CA ASP A 133 16.09 7.71 -7.13
C ASP A 133 15.53 9.13 -6.94
N ARG A 134 14.27 9.34 -7.35
CA ARG A 134 13.53 10.61 -7.23
C ARG A 134 12.19 10.36 -6.57
N LEU A 135 11.77 11.32 -5.75
CA LEU A 135 10.45 11.30 -5.12
C LEU A 135 9.41 11.90 -6.09
N PRO A 136 8.27 11.24 -6.34
CA PRO A 136 7.21 11.84 -7.14
C PRO A 136 6.63 13.08 -6.46
N ALA A 137 6.16 14.04 -7.27
CA ALA A 137 5.59 15.29 -6.75
C ALA A 137 4.31 15.02 -5.92
N GLY A 138 4.18 15.69 -4.79
CA GLY A 138 3.01 15.54 -3.90
C GLY A 138 2.93 14.18 -3.19
N VAL A 139 3.95 13.35 -3.29
CA VAL A 139 4.02 12.04 -2.63
C VAL A 139 4.99 12.12 -1.46
N ARG A 140 4.54 11.65 -0.30
CA ARG A 140 5.39 11.53 0.88
C ARG A 140 6.40 10.40 0.67
N GLY A 141 7.66 10.66 1.02
CA GLY A 141 8.73 9.68 0.88
C GLY A 141 9.65 9.61 2.08
N PHE A 142 10.48 8.58 2.07
CA PHE A 142 11.46 8.29 3.12
C PHE A 142 12.84 8.16 2.47
N GLU A 143 13.67 9.19 2.59
CA GLU A 143 15.05 9.18 2.08
C GLU A 143 15.87 8.19 2.89
N VAL A 144 16.45 7.19 2.24
CA VAL A 144 17.21 6.12 2.89
C VAL A 144 18.57 6.65 3.36
N LEU A 145 18.81 6.60 4.67
CA LEU A 145 20.08 6.99 5.30
C LEU A 145 20.92 5.78 5.69
N ASP A 146 20.28 4.65 5.94
CA ASP A 146 20.93 3.42 6.37
C ASP A 146 20.05 2.20 6.09
N ARG A 147 20.68 1.05 5.89
CA ARG A 147 20.01 -0.26 5.77
C ARG A 147 20.61 -1.22 6.78
N LEU A 148 19.79 -1.70 7.69
CA LEU A 148 20.23 -2.50 8.84
C LEU A 148 19.40 -3.78 8.95
N PRO A 149 19.95 -4.85 9.54
CA PRO A 149 19.13 -5.97 9.98
C PRO A 149 18.14 -5.48 11.06
N LEU A 150 16.95 -6.07 11.10
CA LEU A 150 15.96 -5.79 12.15
C LEU A 150 16.47 -6.34 13.51
N ARG A 151 17.31 -5.56 14.19
CA ARG A 151 17.89 -5.86 15.51
C ARG A 151 17.92 -4.59 16.34
N GLU A 152 17.35 -4.63 17.54
CA GLU A 152 17.19 -3.43 18.37
C GLU A 152 18.49 -2.72 18.73
N LYS A 153 19.57 -3.47 18.98
CA LYS A 153 20.89 -2.88 19.25
C LYS A 153 21.39 -2.06 18.06
N ALA A 154 21.22 -2.58 16.84
CA ALA A 154 21.63 -1.88 15.62
C ALA A 154 20.77 -0.63 15.38
N LEU A 155 19.45 -0.75 15.54
CA LEU A 155 18.52 0.38 15.43
C LEU A 155 18.83 1.47 16.46
N ARG A 156 18.97 1.11 17.74
CA ARG A 156 19.28 2.08 18.81
C ARG A 156 20.59 2.83 18.50
N SER A 157 21.62 2.10 18.08
CA SER A 157 22.91 2.71 17.71
C SER A 157 22.78 3.68 16.54
N ALA A 158 22.07 3.29 15.48
CA ALA A 158 21.91 4.10 14.27
C ALA A 158 21.04 5.35 14.49
N LEU A 159 20.00 5.23 15.31
CA LEU A 159 19.12 6.33 15.70
C LEU A 159 19.83 7.32 16.63
N ALA A 160 20.59 6.82 17.62
CA ALA A 160 21.37 7.67 18.52
C ALA A 160 22.48 8.44 17.78
N ALA A 161 23.18 7.79 16.84
CA ALA A 161 24.20 8.43 16.02
C ALA A 161 23.66 9.57 15.12
N ARG A 162 22.33 9.66 14.96
CA ARG A 162 21.64 10.68 14.16
C ARG A 162 20.75 11.59 15.01
N ASP A 163 20.97 11.60 16.32
CA ASP A 163 20.23 12.42 17.27
C ASP A 163 18.70 12.27 17.16
N CYS A 164 18.20 11.04 16.96
CA CYS A 164 16.78 10.80 16.80
C CYS A 164 16.01 11.10 18.10
N GLY A 165 15.02 11.98 18.02
CA GLY A 165 14.06 12.31 19.08
C GLY A 165 12.65 11.86 18.77
N ALA A 166 12.12 12.31 17.63
CA ALA A 166 10.83 11.89 17.11
C ALA A 166 11.02 10.73 16.15
N LEU A 167 10.36 9.60 16.42
CA LEU A 167 10.47 8.38 15.63
C LEU A 167 9.11 7.91 15.13
N GLU A 168 8.98 7.86 13.82
CA GLU A 168 7.92 7.12 13.13
C GLU A 168 8.43 5.73 12.74
N ILE A 169 7.58 4.71 12.83
CA ILE A 169 7.92 3.35 12.42
C ILE A 169 6.82 2.86 11.48
N LEU A 170 7.21 2.53 10.24
CA LEU A 170 6.32 1.93 9.25
C LEU A 170 6.70 0.46 9.09
N VAL A 171 5.72 -0.44 9.09
CA VAL A 171 5.96 -1.89 9.03
C VAL A 171 5.09 -2.50 7.94
N ARG A 172 5.69 -3.31 7.06
CA ARG A 172 4.95 -4.08 6.06
C ARG A 172 5.56 -5.46 5.82
N GLY A 173 4.74 -6.50 5.93
CA GLY A 173 5.15 -7.89 5.68
C GLY A 173 6.06 -8.51 6.75
N VAL A 174 6.11 -7.90 7.94
CA VAL A 174 6.82 -8.41 9.13
C VAL A 174 5.90 -8.27 10.33
N ASP A 175 5.91 -9.27 11.21
CA ASP A 175 5.19 -9.23 12.49
C ASP A 175 5.99 -8.42 13.53
N VAL A 176 5.84 -7.10 13.47
CA VAL A 176 6.41 -6.14 14.43
C VAL A 176 5.34 -5.13 14.80
N ASP A 177 5.09 -4.99 16.10
CA ASP A 177 4.31 -3.88 16.65
C ASP A 177 5.16 -2.59 16.65
N PRO A 178 4.78 -1.57 15.85
CA PRO A 178 5.51 -0.30 15.77
C PRO A 178 5.58 0.45 17.11
N ASP A 179 4.51 0.43 17.90
CA ASP A 179 4.41 1.14 19.17
C ASP A 179 5.25 0.45 20.25
N ALA A 180 5.19 -0.88 20.33
CA ALA A 180 6.02 -1.65 21.23
C ALA A 180 7.51 -1.46 20.90
N LEU A 181 7.88 -1.51 19.62
CA LEU A 181 9.26 -1.29 19.18
C LEU A 181 9.73 0.13 19.52
N ARG A 182 8.92 1.15 19.24
CA ARG A 182 9.24 2.55 19.58
C ARG A 182 9.47 2.74 21.07
N ARG A 183 8.61 2.17 21.93
CA ARG A 183 8.78 2.21 23.40
C ARG A 183 10.07 1.53 23.87
N ARG A 184 10.52 0.48 23.18
CA ARG A 184 11.78 -0.22 23.49
C ARG A 184 12.99 0.56 23.02
N LEU A 185 12.93 1.19 21.85
CA LEU A 185 14.03 1.97 21.27
C LEU A 185 14.34 3.24 22.06
N ARG A 186 13.33 3.91 22.65
CA ARG A 186 13.48 5.10 23.51
C ARG A 186 14.39 6.19 22.89
N PRO A 187 14.05 6.73 21.71
CA PRO A 187 14.76 7.87 21.14
C PRO A 187 14.68 9.08 22.09
N ALA A 188 15.74 9.91 22.13
CA ALA A 188 15.88 10.99 23.11
C ALA A 188 16.60 12.24 22.56
N GLY A 189 16.86 12.30 21.26
CA GLY A 189 17.48 13.45 20.60
C GLY A 189 16.47 14.49 20.13
N HIS A 190 16.81 15.26 19.10
CA HIS A 190 16.00 16.36 18.57
C HIS A 190 15.58 16.21 17.10
N THR A 191 16.18 15.26 16.39
CA THR A 191 15.92 15.03 14.96
C THR A 191 14.72 14.09 14.75
N ALA A 192 13.85 14.43 13.82
CA ALA A 192 12.77 13.54 13.38
C ALA A 192 13.27 12.54 12.32
N LEU A 193 13.09 11.25 12.56
CA LEU A 193 13.42 10.17 11.62
C LEU A 193 12.27 9.18 11.50
N SER A 194 12.29 8.40 10.43
CA SER A 194 11.40 7.27 10.22
C SER A 194 12.22 5.97 10.13
N VAL A 195 11.66 4.86 10.61
CA VAL A 195 12.20 3.52 10.36
C VAL A 195 11.18 2.74 9.54
N VAL A 196 11.54 2.42 8.29
CA VAL A 196 10.73 1.57 7.41
C VAL A 196 11.20 0.13 7.55
N ILE A 197 10.31 -0.76 7.99
CA ILE A 197 10.59 -2.18 8.27
C ILE A 197 9.83 -3.01 7.25
N THR A 198 10.54 -3.91 6.59
CA THR A 198 9.92 -4.85 5.67
C THR A 198 10.69 -6.16 5.55
N ARG A 199 10.09 -7.12 4.86
CA ARG A 199 10.69 -8.41 4.53
C ARG A 199 11.19 -8.35 3.09
N LEU A 200 12.44 -8.75 2.88
CA LEU A 200 13.02 -8.88 1.53
C LEU A 200 13.47 -10.32 1.29
N GLY A 201 13.25 -10.81 0.07
CA GLY A 201 13.58 -12.17 -0.37
C GLY A 201 12.39 -13.12 -0.30
N ALA A 202 12.50 -14.26 -1.00
CA ALA A 202 11.43 -15.24 -1.11
C ALA A 202 11.57 -16.42 -0.14
N GLY A 203 10.43 -16.98 0.28
CA GLY A 203 10.36 -18.23 1.06
C GLY A 203 11.20 -18.19 2.34
N SER A 204 11.95 -19.27 2.60
CA SER A 204 12.79 -19.43 3.79
C SER A 204 14.01 -18.50 3.82
N ALA A 205 14.38 -17.90 2.68
CA ALA A 205 15.48 -16.93 2.58
C ALA A 205 15.05 -15.50 2.95
N ALA A 206 13.75 -15.26 3.12
CA ALA A 206 13.23 -13.95 3.41
C ALA A 206 13.75 -13.41 4.75
N ARG A 207 14.22 -12.16 4.77
CA ARG A 207 14.77 -11.50 5.97
C ARG A 207 14.05 -10.21 6.26
N ALA A 208 13.77 -9.97 7.54
CA ALA A 208 13.35 -8.66 8.01
C ALA A 208 14.52 -7.68 7.97
N VAL A 209 14.29 -6.55 7.31
CA VAL A 209 15.25 -5.47 7.09
C VAL A 209 14.60 -4.17 7.57
N ALA A 210 15.41 -3.28 8.13
CA ALA A 210 14.99 -1.95 8.54
C ALA A 210 15.80 -0.90 7.79
N PHE A 211 15.13 0.15 7.35
CA PHE A 211 15.72 1.34 6.75
C PHE A 211 15.56 2.49 7.71
N VAL A 212 16.67 3.12 8.10
CA VAL A 212 16.62 4.40 8.81
C VAL A 212 16.52 5.48 7.76
N CYS A 213 15.48 6.30 7.85
CA CYS A 213 15.13 7.26 6.82
C CYS A 213 14.92 8.66 7.38
N ARG A 214 15.14 9.65 6.53
CA ARG A 214 14.64 11.02 6.73
C ARG A 214 13.29 11.14 6.01
N PRO A 215 12.19 11.49 6.70
CA PRO A 215 10.94 11.76 6.01
C PRO A 215 11.08 12.98 5.09
N SER A 216 10.41 12.97 3.95
CA SER A 216 10.26 14.17 3.12
C SER A 216 9.57 15.27 3.94
N ALA A 217 9.95 16.53 3.68
CA ALA A 217 9.30 17.69 4.26
C ALA A 217 7.81 17.78 3.87
#